data_AF-A0A1Q8AV86-F1
#
_entry.id   AF-A0A1Q8AV86-F1
#
_cell.length_a   1.000
_cell.length_b   1.000
_cell.length_c   1.000
_cell.angle_alpha   90.00
_cell.angle_beta   90.00
_cell.angle_gamma   90.00
#
_symmetry.space_group_name_H-M   'P 1'
#
loop_
_entity.id
_entity.type
_entity.pdbx_description
1 polymer ?
#
loop_
_entity_poly.entity_id
_entity_poly.type
_entity_poly.pdbx_seq_one_letter_code
_entity_poly.pdbx_strand_id
1 'polypeptide(L)'
;METSTSRKAILWIAVVFVFGLALGGVGGYYVSHRIYAAPAPQTDEAKRAHRVEQLTDELNLTSAQQQRLDQILAGAQGRYRAIHEQYQPSIEEVRQKARSEIRAILTPEQKPKFELFLNRLDEERRRSGR
;
A
#
# COMPACT_ATOMS: atom_id res chain seq x y z
N MET A 1 51.73 10.33 23.73
CA MET A 1 50.43 10.41 24.42
C MET A 1 49.34 10.40 23.37
N GLU A 2 48.80 9.24 22.97
CA GLU A 2 47.86 9.16 21.82
C GLU A 2 46.77 8.08 21.97
N THR A 3 46.42 7.70 23.20
CA THR A 3 45.40 6.65 23.47
C THR A 3 44.04 7.20 23.87
N SER A 4 43.93 8.52 24.15
CA SER A 4 42.71 9.18 24.63
C SER A 4 41.68 9.41 23.52
N THR A 5 42.13 9.75 22.31
CA THR A 5 41.26 10.11 21.18
C THR A 5 40.48 8.92 20.66
N SER A 6 41.13 7.76 20.49
CA SER A 6 40.49 6.55 19.95
C SER A 6 39.46 5.95 20.91
N ARG A 7 39.68 6.01 22.23
CA ARG A 7 38.71 5.55 23.23
C ARG A 7 37.45 6.42 23.25
N LYS A 8 37.61 7.74 23.10
CA LYS A 8 36.48 8.68 22.99
C LYS A 8 35.70 8.48 21.68
N ALA A 9 36.38 8.20 20.57
CA ALA A 9 35.73 7.90 19.29
C ALA A 9 34.91 6.60 19.35
N ILE A 10 35.43 5.54 19.97
CA ILE A 10 34.70 4.28 20.17
C ILE A 10 33.45 4.50 21.03
N LEU A 11 33.55 5.32 22.08
CA LEU A 11 32.39 5.68 22.92
C LEU A 11 31.32 6.43 22.11
N TRP A 12 31.70 7.36 21.25
CA TRP A 12 30.74 8.07 20.40
C TRP A 12 30.05 7.15 19.39
N ILE A 13 30.78 6.21 18.79
CA ILE A 13 30.21 5.21 17.87
C ILE A 13 29.22 4.31 18.62
N ALA A 14 29.57 3.85 19.82
CA ALA A 14 28.68 3.02 20.63
C ALA A 14 27.39 3.76 21.01
N VAL A 15 27.47 5.04 21.36
CA VAL A 15 26.31 5.88 21.67
C VAL A 15 25.41 6.05 20.45
N VAL A 16 25.97 6.36 19.27
CA VAL A 16 25.19 6.49 18.03
C VAL A 16 24.50 5.17 17.66
N PHE A 17 25.17 4.04 17.87
CA PHE A 17 24.62 2.72 17.59
C PHE A 17 23.45 2.37 18.53
N VAL A 18 23.58 2.66 19.83
CA VAL A 18 22.51 2.47 20.82
C VAL A 18 21.32 3.37 20.52
N PHE A 19 21.55 4.64 20.16
CA PHE A 19 20.48 5.54 19.74
C PHE A 19 19.81 5.06 18.45
N GLY A 20 20.57 4.54 17.49
CA GLY A 20 20.04 3.93 16.26
C GLY A 20 19.17 2.70 16.55
N LEU A 21 19.58 1.83 17.47
CA LEU A 21 18.80 0.66 17.89
C LEU A 21 17.53 1.07 18.66
N ALA A 22 17.61 2.07 19.54
CA ALA A 22 16.46 2.56 20.29
C ALA A 22 15.42 3.24 19.37
N LEU A 23 15.88 4.10 18.45
CA LEU A 23 15.03 4.74 17.45
C LEU A 23 14.43 3.71 16.47
N GLY A 24 15.22 2.73 16.02
CA GLY A 24 14.76 1.63 15.18
C GLY A 24 13.75 0.71 15.87
N GLY A 25 13.96 0.39 17.14
CA GLY A 25 13.06 -0.47 17.93
C GLY A 25 11.72 0.19 18.25
N VAL A 26 11.73 1.44 18.69
CA VAL A 26 10.50 2.19 19.02
C VAL A 26 9.72 2.55 17.75
N GLY A 27 10.41 3.01 16.71
CA GLY A 27 9.80 3.28 15.40
C GLY A 27 9.22 2.02 14.77
N GLY A 28 9.97 0.91 14.83
CA GLY A 28 9.54 -0.40 14.35
C GLY A 28 8.33 -0.94 15.09
N TYR A 29 8.27 -0.80 16.42
CA TYR A 29 7.14 -1.22 17.24
C TYR A 29 5.87 -0.42 16.96
N TYR A 30 5.97 0.91 16.85
CA TYR A 30 4.81 1.78 16.58
C TYR A 30 4.24 1.57 15.16
N VAL A 31 5.12 1.42 14.17
CA VAL A 31 4.74 1.13 12.79
C VAL A 31 4.16 -0.30 12.67
N SER A 32 4.77 -1.27 13.35
CA SER A 32 4.27 -2.64 13.49
C SER A 32 2.83 -2.66 14.02
N HIS A 33 2.55 -2.02 15.16
CA HIS A 33 1.21 -2.04 15.76
C HIS A 33 0.13 -1.37 14.90
N ARG A 34 0.49 -0.36 14.08
CA ARG A 34 -0.43 0.29 13.14
C ARG A 34 -0.68 -0.51 11.87
N ILE A 35 0.28 -1.32 11.43
CA ILE A 35 0.21 -2.09 10.18
C ILE A 35 -0.37 -3.50 10.40
N TYR A 36 -0.10 -4.14 11.55
CA TYR A 36 -0.63 -5.48 11.86
C TYR A 36 -2.06 -5.48 12.42
N ALA A 37 -2.61 -4.31 12.75
CA ALA A 37 -4.02 -4.14 13.13
C ALA A 37 -4.93 -3.88 11.91
N ALA A 38 -4.47 -4.14 10.69
CA ALA A 38 -5.34 -4.12 9.52
C ALA A 38 -6.32 -5.31 9.62
N PRO A 39 -7.64 -5.08 9.66
CA PRO A 39 -8.61 -6.17 9.61
C PRO A 39 -8.36 -7.01 8.35
N ALA A 40 -8.61 -8.32 8.47
CA ALA A 40 -8.50 -9.23 7.33
C ALA A 40 -9.23 -8.65 6.11
N PRO A 41 -8.69 -8.80 4.88
CA PRO A 41 -9.31 -8.28 3.68
C PRO A 41 -10.74 -8.84 3.57
N GLN A 42 -11.73 -7.96 3.73
CA GLN A 42 -13.13 -8.35 3.60
C GLN A 42 -13.41 -8.72 2.14
N THR A 43 -14.14 -9.82 1.93
CA THR A 43 -14.62 -10.20 0.60
C THR A 43 -15.50 -9.09 0.04
N ASP A 44 -15.56 -8.97 -1.29
CA ASP A 44 -16.43 -7.99 -1.92
C ASP A 44 -17.91 -8.17 -1.52
N GLU A 45 -18.30 -9.41 -1.24
CA GLU A 45 -19.63 -9.77 -0.74
C GLU A 45 -19.86 -9.24 0.68
N ALA A 46 -18.90 -9.40 1.59
CA ALA A 46 -18.98 -8.82 2.94
C ALA A 46 -19.06 -7.28 2.90
N LYS A 47 -18.26 -6.64 2.04
CA LYS A 47 -18.32 -5.18 1.83
C LYS A 47 -19.66 -4.72 1.28
N ARG A 48 -20.28 -5.51 0.39
CA ARG A 48 -21.60 -5.21 -0.17
C ARG A 48 -22.69 -5.40 0.89
N ALA A 49 -22.68 -6.51 1.61
CA ALA A 49 -23.62 -6.80 2.69
C ALA A 49 -23.59 -5.70 3.75
N HIS A 50 -22.39 -5.26 4.16
CA HIS A 50 -22.24 -4.16 5.12
C HIS A 50 -22.82 -2.84 4.59
N ARG A 51 -22.64 -2.52 3.30
CA ARG A 51 -23.27 -1.33 2.70
C ARG A 51 -24.79 -1.43 2.64
N VAL A 52 -25.33 -2.62 2.37
CA VAL A 52 -26.78 -2.85 2.41
C VAL A 52 -27.31 -2.64 3.82
N GLU A 53 -26.64 -3.19 4.84
CA GLU A 53 -26.97 -3.00 6.25
C GLU A 53 -26.94 -1.52 6.65
N GLN A 54 -25.84 -0.81 6.37
CA GLN A 54 -25.71 0.62 6.67
C GLN A 54 -26.84 1.46 6.05
N LEU A 55 -27.11 1.27 4.76
CA LEU A 55 -28.18 2.01 4.07
C LEU A 55 -29.57 1.57 4.53
N THR A 56 -29.72 0.33 5.00
CA THR A 56 -30.96 -0.15 5.60
C THR A 56 -31.26 0.60 6.88
N ASP A 57 -30.27 0.73 7.77
CA ASP A 57 -30.42 1.39 9.06
C ASP A 57 -30.63 2.90 8.88
N GLU A 58 -29.88 3.54 7.99
CA GLU A 58 -29.98 4.98 7.74
C GLU A 58 -31.31 5.36 7.07
N LEU A 59 -31.82 4.53 6.16
CA LEU A 59 -33.00 4.85 5.34
C LEU A 59 -34.26 4.07 5.78
N ASN A 60 -34.16 3.24 6.81
CA ASN A 60 -35.22 2.36 7.30
C ASN A 60 -35.83 1.50 6.17
N LEU A 61 -34.98 0.82 5.40
CA LEU A 61 -35.40 0.07 4.22
C LEU A 61 -36.21 -1.18 4.59
N THR A 62 -37.34 -1.39 3.91
CA THR A 62 -38.10 -2.64 3.96
C THR A 62 -37.31 -3.80 3.34
N SER A 63 -37.63 -5.05 3.70
CA SER A 63 -36.94 -6.24 3.15
C SER A 63 -36.94 -6.29 1.62
N ALA A 64 -38.02 -5.85 0.97
CA ALA A 64 -38.10 -5.77 -0.49
C ALA A 64 -37.15 -4.70 -1.08
N GLN A 65 -36.97 -3.57 -0.39
CA GLN A 65 -36.01 -2.53 -0.79
C GLN A 65 -34.57 -2.99 -0.59
N GLN A 66 -34.28 -3.70 0.52
CA GLN A 66 -32.96 -4.27 0.79
C GLN A 66 -32.52 -5.25 -0.31
N GLN A 67 -33.40 -6.16 -0.72
CA GLN A 67 -33.14 -7.09 -1.82
C GLN A 67 -32.84 -6.36 -3.14
N ARG A 68 -33.61 -5.31 -3.45
CA ARG A 68 -33.34 -4.49 -4.64
C ARG A 68 -32.01 -3.74 -4.54
N LEU A 69 -31.67 -3.22 -3.37
CA LEU A 69 -30.41 -2.53 -3.13
C LEU A 69 -29.22 -3.47 -3.34
N ASP A 70 -29.27 -4.69 -2.79
CA ASP A 70 -28.22 -5.69 -3.00
C ASP A 70 -28.01 -5.99 -4.49
N GLN A 71 -29.10 -6.21 -5.24
CA GLN A 71 -29.04 -6.43 -6.69
C GLN A 71 -28.41 -5.24 -7.45
N ILE A 72 -28.78 -4.00 -7.08
CA ILE A 72 -28.21 -2.79 -7.68
C ILE A 72 -26.71 -2.72 -7.41
N LEU A 73 -26.28 -2.96 -6.16
CA LEU A 73 -24.87 -2.89 -5.77
C LEU A 73 -24.05 -4.01 -6.42
N ALA A 74 -24.59 -5.22 -6.50
CA ALA A 74 -23.96 -6.35 -7.19
C ALA A 74 -23.80 -6.06 -8.69
N GLY A 75 -24.85 -5.56 -9.35
CA GLY A 75 -24.81 -5.17 -10.76
C GLY A 75 -23.86 -4.00 -11.04
N ALA A 76 -23.78 -3.02 -10.13
CA ALA A 76 -22.80 -1.94 -10.23
C ALA A 76 -21.36 -2.47 -10.12
N GLN A 77 -21.10 -3.34 -9.14
CA GLN A 77 -19.79 -3.97 -8.97
C GLN A 77 -19.35 -4.75 -10.21
N GLY A 78 -20.25 -5.53 -10.81
CA GLY A 78 -19.98 -6.26 -12.06
C GLY A 78 -19.60 -5.32 -13.22
N ARG A 79 -20.32 -4.20 -13.38
CA ARG A 79 -19.99 -3.19 -14.40
C ARG A 79 -18.64 -2.53 -14.14
N TYR A 80 -18.31 -2.18 -12.89
CA TYR A 80 -16.99 -1.65 -12.56
C TYR A 80 -15.87 -2.63 -12.88
N ARG A 81 -16.06 -3.92 -12.57
CA ARG A 81 -15.08 -4.97 -12.91
C ARG A 81 -14.89 -5.08 -14.42
N ALA A 82 -15.96 -5.10 -15.20
CA ALA A 82 -15.89 -5.16 -16.65
C ALA A 82 -15.12 -3.96 -17.25
N ILE A 83 -15.42 -2.73 -16.77
CA ILE A 83 -14.69 -1.52 -17.19
C ILE A 83 -13.20 -1.66 -16.82
N HIS A 84 -12.90 -2.10 -15.59
CA HIS A 84 -11.54 -2.29 -15.14
C HIS A 84 -10.79 -3.26 -16.07
N GLU A 85 -11.32 -4.47 -16.27
CA GLU A 85 -10.73 -5.49 -17.14
C GLU A 85 -10.53 -5.01 -18.58
N GLN A 86 -11.46 -4.22 -19.11
CA GLN A 86 -11.38 -3.65 -20.46
C GLN A 86 -10.19 -2.68 -20.61
N TYR A 87 -9.93 -1.83 -19.62
CA TYR A 87 -8.91 -0.77 -19.72
C TYR A 87 -7.59 -1.12 -19.04
N GLN A 88 -7.54 -2.19 -18.23
CA GLN A 88 -6.31 -2.64 -17.56
C GLN A 88 -5.10 -2.78 -18.51
N PRO A 89 -5.24 -3.43 -19.69
CA PRO A 89 -4.11 -3.57 -20.62
C PRO A 89 -3.55 -2.23 -21.09
N SER A 90 -4.44 -1.30 -21.45
CA SER A 90 -4.04 0.04 -21.92
C SER A 90 -3.37 0.86 -20.81
N ILE A 91 -3.83 0.73 -19.57
CA ILE A 91 -3.20 1.38 -18.42
C ILE A 91 -1.78 0.83 -18.19
N GLU A 92 -1.58 -0.49 -18.32
CA GLU A 92 -0.26 -1.10 -18.18
C GLU A 92 0.67 -0.70 -19.32
N GLU A 93 0.17 -0.60 -20.56
CA GLU A 93 0.93 -0.10 -21.70
C GLU A 93 1.45 1.33 -21.47
N VAL A 94 0.58 2.25 -21.07
CA VAL A 94 0.96 3.64 -20.76
C VAL A 94 2.02 3.68 -19.65
N ARG A 95 1.88 2.83 -18.63
CA ARG A 95 2.84 2.73 -17.53
C ARG A 95 4.21 2.25 -18.01
N GLN A 96 4.26 1.22 -18.84
CA GLN A 96 5.53 0.69 -19.37
C GLN A 96 6.22 1.68 -20.31
N LYS A 97 5.43 2.40 -21.12
CA LYS A 97 5.94 3.46 -21.98
C LYS A 97 6.57 4.58 -21.14
N ALA A 98 5.87 5.10 -20.14
CA ALA A 98 6.40 6.13 -19.25
C ALA A 98 7.67 5.67 -18.52
N ARG A 99 7.72 4.42 -18.04
CA ARG A 99 8.93 3.85 -17.42
C ARG A 99 10.12 3.84 -18.39
N SER A 100 9.87 3.51 -19.65
CA SER A 100 10.91 3.47 -20.69
C SER A 100 11.42 4.85 -21.07
N GLU A 101 10.51 5.83 -21.20
CA GLU A 101 10.85 7.24 -21.43
C GLU A 101 11.69 7.81 -20.28
N ILE A 102 11.32 7.51 -19.02
CA ILE A 102 12.12 7.91 -17.86
C ILE A 102 13.51 7.25 -17.91
N ARG A 103 13.62 5.95 -18.21
CA ARG A 103 14.93 5.27 -18.33
C ARG A 103 15.85 5.91 -19.38
N ALA A 104 15.28 6.49 -20.44
CA ALA A 104 16.05 7.11 -21.52
C ALA A 104 16.75 8.41 -21.09
N ILE A 105 16.20 9.14 -20.12
CA ILE A 105 16.77 10.41 -19.62
C ILE A 105 17.70 10.24 -18.41
N LEU A 106 17.80 9.03 -17.86
CA LEU A 106 18.63 8.75 -16.67
C LEU A 106 20.06 8.39 -17.05
N THR A 107 21.00 8.87 -16.24
CA THR A 107 22.40 8.44 -16.34
C THR A 107 22.56 6.98 -15.91
N PRO A 108 23.64 6.29 -16.33
CA PRO A 108 23.90 4.90 -15.92
C PRO A 108 23.88 4.70 -14.40
N GLU A 109 24.38 5.68 -13.63
CA GLU A 109 24.45 5.65 -12.17
C GLU A 109 23.08 5.84 -11.50
N GLN A 110 22.13 6.50 -12.18
CA GLN A 110 20.78 6.74 -11.68
C GLN A 110 19.83 5.56 -11.91
N LYS A 111 20.04 4.78 -12.97
CA LYS A 111 19.18 3.64 -13.35
C LYS A 111 18.95 2.63 -12.22
N PRO A 112 19.96 2.20 -11.44
CA PRO A 112 19.74 1.27 -10.33
C PRO A 112 18.77 1.82 -9.27
N LYS A 113 18.86 3.13 -8.96
CA LYS A 113 17.95 3.77 -8.00
C LYS A 113 16.51 3.82 -8.53
N PHE A 114 16.33 4.01 -9.83
CA PHE A 114 15.02 3.99 -10.46
C PHE A 114 14.40 2.59 -10.47
N GLU A 115 15.16 1.54 -10.75
CA GLU A 115 14.63 0.16 -10.68
C GLU A 115 14.19 -0.23 -9.26
N LEU A 116 14.96 0.17 -8.23
CA LEU A 116 14.54 -0.01 -6.83
C LEU A 116 13.23 0.72 -6.50
N PHE A 117 13.04 1.92 -7.05
CA PHE A 117 11.80 2.67 -6.92
C PHE A 117 10.62 1.95 -7.61
N LEU A 118 10.81 1.46 -8.84
CA LEU A 118 9.79 0.72 -9.56
C LEU A 118 9.38 -0.57 -8.84
N ASN A 119 10.34 -1.31 -8.29
CA ASN A 119 10.08 -2.53 -7.53
C ASN A 119 9.20 -2.27 -6.32
N ARG A 120 9.47 -1.20 -5.57
CA ARG A 120 8.63 -0.80 -4.42
C ARG A 120 7.20 -0.48 -4.85
N LEU A 121 7.02 0.29 -5.92
CA LEU A 121 5.71 0.60 -6.47
C LEU A 121 4.95 -0.67 -6.92
N ASP A 122 5.66 -1.64 -7.50
CA ASP A 122 5.06 -2.89 -7.97
C ASP A 122 4.65 -3.79 -6.81
N GLU A 123 5.44 -3.82 -5.73
CA GLU A 123 5.07 -4.49 -4.49
C GLU A 123 3.85 -3.86 -3.82
N GLU A 124 3.81 -2.53 -3.72
CA GLU A 124 2.66 -1.80 -3.18
C GLU A 124 1.38 -2.10 -3.98
N ARG A 125 1.47 -2.12 -5.32
CA ARG A 125 0.35 -2.50 -6.19
C ARG A 125 -0.10 -3.95 -6.00
N ARG A 126 0.83 -4.90 -5.84
CA ARG A 126 0.47 -6.31 -5.58
C ARG A 126 -0.21 -6.48 -4.22
N ARG A 127 0.11 -5.62 -3.25
CA ARG A 127 -0.54 -5.62 -1.92
C ARG A 127 -1.90 -4.96 -1.95
N SER A 128 -2.10 -3.89 -2.72
CA SER A 128 -3.36 -3.16 -2.80
C SER A 128 -4.35 -3.72 -3.83
N GLY A 129 -3.87 -4.48 -4.81
CA GLY A 129 -4.69 -5.22 -5.78
C GLY A 129 -5.18 -6.59 -5.30
N ARG A 130 -4.99 -6.91 -4.01
CA ARG A 130 -5.59 -8.06 -3.31
C ARG A 130 -6.84 -7.64 -2.55
#